data_AF-A0A644WQI0-F1
#
_entry.id   AF-A0A644WQI0-F1
#
_cell.length_a   1.000
_cell.length_b   1.000
_cell.length_c   1.000
_cell.angle_alpha   90.00
_cell.angle_beta   90.00
_cell.angle_gamma   90.00
#
_symmetry.space_group_name_H-M   'P 1'
#
loop_
_entity.id
_entity.type
_entity.pdbx_description
1 polymer ?
#
loop_
_entity_poly.entity_id
_entity_poly.type
_entity_poly.pdbx_seq_one_letter_code
_entity_poly.pdbx_strand_id
1 'polypeptide(L)'
;MQDIERLVGALADIKRLYAKEPTELFLAEYISPVVAATPQAAFYAEAESLPIRAAEGRICSEFVMCYPPGIPILSPGEVITKEIVDYILYAKVKGCSMQGPEDPEIEYLNVLKGGRL
;
A
#
# COMPACT_ATOMS: atom_id res chain seq x y z
N MET A 1 -13.25 -25.44 25.45
CA MET A 1 -14.66 -25.02 25.26
C MET A 1 -14.93 -23.69 25.96
N GLN A 2 -14.55 -23.54 27.24
CA GLN A 2 -14.67 -22.28 27.99
C GLN A 2 -14.02 -21.05 27.32
N ASP A 3 -12.86 -21.21 26.68
CA ASP A 3 -12.19 -20.07 26.00
C ASP A 3 -12.97 -19.53 24.80
N ILE A 4 -13.67 -20.42 24.09
CA ILE A 4 -14.52 -20.04 22.95
C ILE A 4 -15.71 -19.24 23.45
N GLU A 5 -16.35 -19.69 24.52
CA GLU A 5 -17.49 -18.99 25.13
C GLU A 5 -17.09 -17.60 25.65
N ARG A 6 -15.90 -17.50 26.27
CA ARG A 6 -15.35 -16.21 26.70
C ARG A 6 -15.08 -15.27 25.52
N LEU A 7 -14.53 -15.78 24.42
CA LEU A 7 -14.32 -15.00 23.20
C LEU A 7 -15.65 -14.51 22.60
N VAL A 8 -16.64 -15.40 22.47
CA VAL A 8 -17.96 -15.05 21.93
C VAL A 8 -18.65 -14.00 22.81
N GLY A 9 -18.61 -14.17 24.14
CA GLY A 9 -19.14 -13.19 25.08
C GLY A 9 -18.48 -11.82 24.93
N ALA A 10 -17.15 -11.77 24.86
CA ALA A 10 -16.40 -10.53 24.66
C ALA A 10 -16.76 -9.84 23.34
N LEU A 11 -16.85 -10.59 22.23
CA LEU A 11 -17.24 -10.04 20.93
C LEU A 11 -18.68 -9.50 20.92
N ALA A 12 -19.61 -10.18 21.61
CA ALA A 12 -20.99 -9.72 21.76
C ALA A 12 -21.07 -8.41 22.55
N ASP A 13 -20.31 -8.28 23.64
CA ASP A 13 -20.22 -7.04 24.41
C ASP A 13 -19.58 -5.91 23.61
N ILE A 14 -18.51 -6.17 22.85
CA ILE A 14 -17.89 -5.17 21.96
C ILE A 14 -18.90 -4.68 20.93
N LYS A 15 -19.64 -5.59 20.28
CA LYS A 15 -20.68 -5.21 19.31
C LYS A 15 -21.77 -4.37 19.98
N ARG A 16 -22.25 -4.77 21.15
CA ARG A 16 -23.30 -4.05 21.89
C ARG A 16 -22.87 -2.64 22.28
N LEU A 17 -21.60 -2.45 22.66
CA LEU A 17 -21.08 -1.18 23.16
C LEU A 17 -20.51 -0.27 22.05
N TYR A 18 -20.00 -0.83 20.96
CA TYR A 18 -19.17 -0.11 19.99
C TYR A 18 -19.50 -0.39 18.51
N ALA A 19 -20.66 -0.97 18.20
CA ALA A 19 -21.07 -1.17 16.81
C ALA A 19 -21.05 0.16 16.03
N LYS A 20 -20.48 0.11 14.83
CA LYS A 20 -20.46 1.21 13.86
C LYS A 20 -21.12 0.75 12.56
N GLU A 21 -21.51 1.71 11.72
CA GLU A 21 -21.89 1.45 10.34
C GLU A 21 -20.78 0.64 9.65
N PRO A 22 -21.11 -0.43 8.91
CA PRO A 22 -20.14 -1.18 8.16
C PRO A 22 -19.53 -0.29 7.07
N THR A 23 -18.20 -0.17 7.08
CA THR A 23 -17.47 0.41 5.95
C THR A 23 -17.45 -0.61 4.82
N GLU A 24 -17.68 -0.17 3.59
CA GLU A 24 -17.48 -1.02 2.42
C GLU A 24 -16.05 -1.57 2.42
N LEU A 25 -15.92 -2.88 2.28
CA LEU A 25 -14.63 -3.52 2.13
C LEU A 25 -14.03 -3.03 0.81
N PHE A 26 -12.89 -2.37 0.91
CA PHE A 26 -12.13 -1.95 -0.25
C PHE A 26 -11.65 -3.20 -1.00
N LEU A 27 -12.26 -3.46 -2.15
CA LEU A 27 -11.76 -4.42 -3.12
C LEU A 27 -10.63 -3.72 -3.86
N ALA A 28 -9.39 -4.11 -3.55
CA ALA A 28 -8.25 -3.67 -4.31
C ALA A 28 -8.42 -4.10 -5.78
N GLU A 29 -8.42 -3.14 -6.70
CA GLU A 29 -8.30 -3.44 -8.12
C GLU A 29 -6.87 -3.95 -8.37
N TYR A 30 -6.77 -5.12 -9.00
CA TYR A 30 -5.48 -5.67 -9.39
C TYR A 30 -4.95 -4.90 -10.60
N ILE A 31 -3.98 -4.03 -10.36
CA ILE A 31 -3.27 -3.31 -11.42
C ILE A 31 -2.13 -4.22 -11.90
N SER A 32 -2.10 -4.52 -13.20
CA SER A 32 -1.03 -5.34 -13.77
C SER A 32 0.29 -4.58 -13.72
N PRO A 33 1.33 -5.10 -13.04
CA PRO A 33 2.58 -4.38 -12.89
C PRO A 33 3.39 -4.42 -14.19
N VAL A 34 4.15 -3.34 -14.44
CA VAL A 34 5.19 -3.31 -15.47
C VAL A 34 6.53 -3.47 -14.77
N VAL A 35 7.22 -4.58 -15.00
CA VAL A 35 8.49 -4.90 -14.34
C VAL A 35 9.66 -4.40 -15.20
N ALA A 36 10.49 -3.52 -14.64
CA ALA A 36 11.67 -2.95 -15.30
C ALA A 36 13.00 -3.47 -14.72
N ALA A 37 13.00 -3.93 -13.47
CA ALA A 37 14.16 -4.51 -12.80
C ALA A 37 13.75 -5.62 -11.84
N THR A 38 14.72 -6.44 -11.40
CA THR A 38 14.44 -7.44 -10.36
C THR A 38 14.24 -6.74 -9.00
N PRO A 39 13.37 -7.26 -8.12
CA PRO A 39 13.15 -6.67 -6.80
C PRO A 39 14.44 -6.51 -5.98
N GLN A 40 15.33 -7.51 -6.04
CA GLN A 40 16.62 -7.44 -5.35
C GLN A 40 17.49 -6.28 -5.88
N ALA A 41 17.63 -6.15 -7.19
CA ALA A 41 18.45 -5.09 -7.77
C ALA A 41 17.87 -3.71 -7.46
N ALA A 42 16.55 -3.56 -7.54
CA ALA A 42 15.90 -2.29 -7.31
C ALA A 42 15.91 -1.88 -5.82
N PHE A 43 15.74 -2.83 -4.90
CA PHE A 43 15.70 -2.55 -3.47
C PHE A 43 17.06 -2.14 -2.89
N TYR A 44 18.16 -2.64 -3.45
CA TYR A 44 19.52 -2.32 -2.98
C TYR A 44 20.25 -1.26 -3.82
N ALA A 45 19.62 -0.74 -4.86
CA ALA A 45 20.20 0.29 -5.71
C ALA A 45 20.11 1.68 -5.05
N GLU A 46 20.86 2.65 -5.60
CA GLU A 46 20.77 4.03 -5.16
C GLU A 46 19.39 4.60 -5.51
N ALA A 47 18.70 5.10 -4.49
CA ALA A 47 17.36 5.68 -4.61
C ALA A 47 17.39 7.21 -4.49
N GLU A 48 16.39 7.86 -5.06
CA GLU A 48 16.06 9.26 -4.79
C GLU A 48 14.58 9.37 -4.40
N SER A 49 14.28 10.29 -3.49
CA SER A 49 12.92 10.54 -3.01
C SER A 49 12.27 11.62 -3.86
N LEU A 50 11.08 11.35 -4.39
CA LEU A 50 10.31 12.27 -5.22
C LEU A 50 8.89 12.42 -4.69
N PRO A 51 8.27 13.61 -4.84
CA PRO A 51 6.84 13.75 -4.60
C PRO A 51 6.07 12.69 -5.40
N ILE A 52 5.04 12.08 -4.82
CA ILE A 52 4.33 10.94 -5.42
C ILE A 52 3.87 11.21 -6.86
N ARG A 53 3.40 12.43 -7.15
CA ARG A 53 2.97 12.84 -8.50
C ARG A 53 4.12 12.97 -9.50
N ALA A 54 5.33 13.23 -9.03
CA ALA A 54 6.55 13.30 -9.84
C ALA A 54 7.22 11.93 -10.02
N ALA A 55 6.76 10.90 -9.30
CA ALA A 55 7.26 9.53 -9.41
C ALA A 55 6.69 8.77 -10.62
N GLU A 56 5.66 9.31 -11.30
CA GLU A 56 5.10 8.71 -12.51
C GLU A 56 6.19 8.44 -13.58
N GLY A 57 6.22 7.21 -14.11
CA GLY A 57 7.19 6.75 -15.11
C GLY A 57 8.57 6.39 -14.54
N ARG A 58 8.77 6.47 -13.23
CA ARG A 58 10.00 6.04 -12.55
C ARG A 58 9.92 4.57 -12.13
N ILE A 59 11.06 3.99 -11.78
CA ILE A 59 11.13 2.61 -11.26
C ILE A 59 11.14 2.69 -9.73
N CYS A 60 10.19 2.02 -9.08
CA CYS A 60 10.06 1.98 -7.63
C CYS A 60 11.27 1.27 -7.00
N SER A 61 11.77 1.78 -5.87
CA SER A 61 12.85 1.14 -5.11
C SER A 61 12.41 0.64 -3.74
N GLU A 62 11.16 0.83 -3.36
CA GLU A 62 10.58 0.39 -2.08
C GLU A 62 9.26 -0.37 -2.28
N PHE A 63 8.69 -0.88 -1.20
CA PHE A 63 7.36 -1.49 -1.22
C PHE A 63 6.31 -0.44 -0.87
N VAL A 64 5.16 -0.49 -1.55
CA VAL A 64 3.95 0.23 -1.15
C VAL A 64 2.83 -0.79 -0.97
N MET A 65 2.34 -0.96 0.25
CA MET A 65 1.27 -1.91 0.60
C MET A 65 0.07 -1.17 1.15
N CYS A 66 -1.12 -1.72 0.92
CA CYS A 66 -2.38 -1.15 1.40
C CYS A 66 -3.17 -2.16 2.22
N TYR A 67 -3.66 -1.73 3.38
CA TYR A 67 -4.51 -2.51 4.28
C TYR A 67 -5.86 -1.82 4.54
N PRO A 68 -7.00 -2.52 4.35
CA PRO A 68 -7.14 -3.81 3.66
C PRO A 68 -6.86 -3.70 2.14
N PRO A 69 -6.61 -4.80 1.39
CA PRO A 69 -6.60 -6.21 1.81
C PRO A 69 -5.25 -6.72 2.36
N GLY A 70 -4.19 -5.92 2.30
CA GLY A 70 -2.86 -6.29 2.82
C GLY A 70 -1.92 -6.90 1.80
N ILE A 71 -1.96 -6.40 0.56
CA ILE A 71 -1.09 -6.81 -0.55
C ILE A 71 -0.30 -5.60 -1.06
N PRO A 72 0.87 -5.82 -1.70
CA PRO A 72 1.60 -4.74 -2.36
C PRO A 72 0.82 -4.17 -3.53
N ILE A 73 0.79 -2.84 -3.61
CA ILE A 73 0.42 -2.05 -4.78
C ILE A 73 1.65 -1.87 -5.69
N LEU A 74 2.80 -1.64 -5.07
CA LEU A 74 4.11 -1.54 -5.72
C LEU A 74 5.12 -2.43 -5.01
N SER A 75 5.94 -3.08 -5.82
CA SER A 75 7.17 -3.75 -5.41
C SER A 75 8.39 -3.05 -6.03
N PRO A 76 9.57 -3.13 -5.40
CA PRO A 76 10.81 -2.65 -6.00
C PRO A 76 11.01 -3.26 -7.39
N GLY A 77 11.42 -2.44 -8.36
CA GLY A 77 11.67 -2.85 -9.74
C GLY A 77 10.47 -2.72 -10.66
N GLU A 78 9.29 -2.42 -10.13
CA GLU A 78 8.10 -2.09 -10.91
C GLU A 78 8.09 -0.61 -11.32
N VAL A 79 7.46 -0.32 -12.45
CA VAL A 79 7.25 1.03 -12.94
C VAL A 79 6.06 1.65 -12.22
N ILE A 80 6.26 2.87 -11.72
CA ILE A 80 5.21 3.65 -11.10
C ILE A 80 4.36 4.27 -12.21
N THR A 81 3.29 3.58 -12.59
CA THR A 81 2.36 4.08 -13.62
C THR A 81 1.43 5.14 -13.04
N LYS A 82 0.79 5.91 -13.93
CA LYS A 82 -0.27 6.85 -13.55
C LYS A 82 -1.39 6.19 -12.74
N GLU A 83 -1.81 5.01 -13.18
CA GLU A 83 -2.87 4.23 -12.54
C GLU A 83 -2.50 3.85 -11.10
N ILE A 84 -1.24 3.46 -10.88
CA ILE A 84 -0.72 3.16 -9.54
C ILE A 84 -0.70 4.42 -8.66
N VAL A 85 -0.23 5.56 -9.19
CA VAL A 85 -0.22 6.84 -8.46
C VAL A 85 -1.64 7.23 -8.05
N ASP A 86 -2.58 7.19 -8.99
CA ASP A 86 -3.98 7.56 -8.74
C ASP A 86 -4.62 6.59 -7.72
N TYR A 87 -4.30 5.31 -7.80
CA TYR A 87 -4.79 4.29 -6.86
C TYR A 87 -4.24 4.48 -5.44
N ILE A 88 -2.95 4.76 -5.29
CA ILE A 88 -2.34 5.04 -3.98
C ILE A 88 -3.00 6.26 -3.32
N LEU A 89 -3.18 7.35 -4.07
CA LEU A 89 -3.83 8.55 -3.57
C LEU A 89 -5.28 8.30 -3.20
N TYR A 90 -5.99 7.51 -4.02
CA TYR A 90 -7.36 7.10 -3.73
C TYR A 90 -7.46 6.27 -2.44
N ALA A 91 -6.59 5.26 -2.27
CA ALA A 91 -6.54 4.41 -1.08
C ALA A 91 -6.25 5.23 0.18
N LYS A 92 -5.32 6.19 0.11
CA LYS A 92 -5.04 7.14 1.20
C LYS A 92 -6.31 7.94 1.59
N VAL A 93 -7.02 8.51 0.60
CA VAL A 93 -8.26 9.27 0.84
C VAL A 93 -9.37 8.41 1.46
N LYS A 94 -9.41 7.12 1.13
CA LYS A 94 -10.37 6.16 1.71
C LYS A 94 -10.00 5.69 3.12
N GLY A 95 -8.88 6.17 3.67
CA GLY A 95 -8.43 5.84 5.02
C GLY A 95 -7.80 4.45 5.13
N CYS A 96 -7.34 3.88 4.00
CA CYS A 96 -6.55 2.66 4.04
C CYS A 96 -5.21 2.92 4.73
N SER A 97 -4.71 1.93 5.47
CA SER A 97 -3.37 1.97 6.04
C SER A 97 -2.35 1.67 4.96
N MET A 98 -1.49 2.65 4.69
CA MET A 98 -0.34 2.50 3.79
C MET A 98 0.87 2.03 4.60
N GLN A 99 1.60 1.03 4.09
CA GLN A 99 2.75 0.44 4.78
C GLN A 99 3.85 0.12 3.77
N GLY A 100 5.11 0.22 4.19
CA GLY A 100 6.27 -0.07 3.34
C GLY A 100 7.10 1.14 2.94
N PRO A 101 6.51 2.28 2.49
CA PRO A 101 7.28 3.45 2.12
C PRO A 101 8.09 3.99 3.30
N GLU A 102 9.22 4.61 2.99
CA GLU A 102 9.99 5.37 3.98
C GLU A 102 9.20 6.54 4.56
N ASP A 103 8.41 7.24 3.72
CA ASP A 103 7.50 8.29 4.13
C ASP A 103 6.14 7.70 4.56
N PRO A 104 5.79 7.69 5.87
CA PRO A 104 4.54 7.13 6.35
C PRO A 104 3.30 7.84 5.82
N GLU A 105 3.45 9.12 5.45
CA GLU A 105 2.37 9.91 4.87
C GLU A 105 2.28 9.72 3.35
N ILE A 106 3.19 8.97 2.72
CA ILE A 106 3.18 8.67 1.28
C ILE A 106 3.07 9.92 0.38
N GLU A 107 3.62 11.04 0.84
CA GLU A 107 3.74 12.27 0.05
C GLU A 107 4.92 12.16 -0.92
N TYR A 108 5.93 11.37 -0.55
CA TYR A 108 7.09 11.03 -1.34
C TYR A 108 7.24 9.52 -1.54
N LEU A 109 7.83 9.13 -2.67
CA LEU A 109 8.21 7.76 -2.98
C LEU A 109 9.68 7.68 -3.36
N ASN A 110 10.33 6.62 -2.92
CA ASN A 110 11.69 6.28 -3.32
C ASN A 110 11.69 5.56 -4.67
N VAL A 111 12.50 6.10 -5.58
CA VAL A 111 12.66 5.59 -6.94
C VAL A 111 14.12 5.37 -7.28
N LEU A 112 14.41 4.50 -8.24
CA LEU A 112 15.78 4.32 -8.72
C LEU A 112 16.35 5.59 -9.33
N LYS A 113 17.51 6.01 -8.81
CA LYS A 113 18.22 7.20 -9.29
C LYS A 113 18.63 7.02 -10.75
N GLY A 114 18.25 7.96 -11.60
CA GLY A 114 18.49 7.91 -13.05
C GLY A 114 17.69 6.84 -13.81
N GLY A 115 16.85 6.05 -13.13
CA GLY A 115 15.94 5.09 -13.75
C GLY A 115 14.71 5.80 -14.32
N ARG A 116 14.66 5.96 -15.64
CA ARG A 116 13.49 6.43 -16.38
C ARG A 116 13.24 5.47 -17.55
N LEU A 117 11.99 5.13 -17.78
CA LEU A 117 11.58 4.51 -19.05
C LEU A 117 11.51 5.56 -20.16
#